data_AF-A0A484NFX2-F1
#
_entry.id   AF-A0A484NFX2-F1
#
_cell.length_a   1.000
_cell.length_b   1.000
_cell.length_c   1.000
_cell.angle_alpha   90.00
_cell.angle_beta   90.00
_cell.angle_gamma   90.00
#
_symmetry.space_group_name_H-M   'P 1'
#
loop_
_entity.id
_entity.type
_entity.pdbx_description
1 polymer ?
#
loop_
_entity_poly.entity_id
_entity_poly.type
_entity_poly.pdbx_seq_one_letter_code
_entity_poly.pdbx_strand_id
1 'polypeptide(L)'
;MLRRIDWATAVKTDGDGDDEDDEEKAVNKCVLVWQGSVAKHSFHRFLVHECRTEAAARKIFADAGVPHYWDLAVNFKDEDF
;
A
#
# COMPACT_ATOMS: atom_id res chain seq x y z
N MET A 1 -1.46 -10.78 -3.81
CA MET A 1 -1.71 -9.57 -4.62
C MET A 1 -0.82 -9.45 -5.85
N LEU A 2 0.30 -10.17 -5.93
CA LEU A 2 1.35 -9.89 -6.93
C LEU A 2 1.17 -10.54 -8.32
N ARG A 3 0.32 -11.56 -8.46
CA ARG A 3 0.23 -12.36 -9.71
C ARG A 3 -1.10 -12.30 -10.44
N ARG A 4 -2.19 -11.96 -9.74
CA ARG A 4 -3.56 -12.01 -10.29
C ARG A 4 -4.14 -10.63 -10.59
N ILE A 5 -3.61 -9.59 -9.98
CA ILE A 5 -4.08 -8.22 -10.15
C ILE A 5 -3.03 -7.50 -11.01
N ASP A 6 -3.49 -6.92 -12.11
CA ASP A 6 -2.66 -6.06 -12.95
C ASP A 6 -2.75 -4.61 -12.44
N TRP A 7 -1.77 -4.26 -11.60
CA TRP A 7 -1.71 -2.95 -10.96
C TRP A 7 -1.32 -1.83 -11.93
N ALA A 8 -0.57 -2.15 -12.99
CA ALA A 8 -0.13 -1.19 -13.98
C ALA A 8 -1.29 -0.72 -14.87
N THR A 9 -2.24 -1.61 -15.16
CA THR A 9 -3.42 -1.28 -15.99
C THR A 9 -4.54 -0.60 -15.21
N ALA A 10 -4.62 -0.78 -13.89
CA ALA A 10 -5.70 -0.24 -13.05
C ALA A 10 -5.79 1.31 -13.09
N VAL A 11 -4.69 1.99 -13.43
CA VAL A 11 -4.64 3.47 -13.53
C VAL A 11 -5.40 3.99 -14.76
N LYS A 12 -5.65 3.14 -15.78
CA LYS A 12 -6.20 3.57 -17.07
C LYS A 12 -7.73 3.63 -17.12
N THR A 13 -8.44 3.02 -16.17
CA THR A 13 -9.90 2.79 -16.27
C THR A 13 -10.79 3.81 -15.56
N ASP A 14 -10.22 4.76 -14.80
CA ASP A 14 -11.00 5.74 -14.01
C ASP A 14 -10.94 7.19 -14.55
N GLY A 15 -10.31 7.42 -15.71
CA GLY A 15 -10.19 8.74 -16.32
C GLY A 15 -10.63 8.75 -17.78
N ASP A 16 -11.86 9.18 -18.04
CA ASP A 16 -12.26 9.72 -19.35
C ASP A 16 -11.47 11.02 -19.56
N GLY A 17 -10.40 10.96 -20.36
CA GLY A 17 -9.45 12.06 -20.53
C GLY A 17 -8.25 11.62 -21.35
N ASP A 18 -8.42 11.74 -22.66
CA ASP A 18 -7.37 11.71 -23.67
C ASP A 18 -6.34 12.82 -23.33
N ASP A 19 -5.23 12.44 -22.67
CA ASP A 19 -4.03 13.25 -22.59
C ASP A 19 -2.84 12.36 -22.92
N GLU A 20 -2.49 12.39 -24.21
CA GLU A 20 -1.19 12.05 -24.76
C GLU A 20 -0.13 13.00 -24.16
N ASP A 21 0.32 12.74 -22.93
CA ASP A 21 1.59 13.28 -22.43
C ASP A 21 2.39 12.16 -21.76
N ASP A 22 3.41 11.76 -22.50
CA ASP A 22 4.36 10.69 -22.29
C ASP A 22 5.52 11.23 -21.43
N GLU A 23 5.37 11.25 -20.10
CA GLU A 23 6.46 11.54 -19.16
C GLU A 23 6.23 10.82 -17.81
N GLU A 24 6.99 9.74 -17.57
CA GLU A 24 7.35 9.17 -16.26
C GLU A 24 6.27 9.08 -15.16
N LYS A 25 4.98 8.87 -15.48
CA LYS A 25 3.99 8.54 -14.44
C LYS A 25 4.40 7.23 -13.78
N ALA A 26 4.87 7.32 -12.53
CA ALA A 26 5.32 6.19 -11.74
C ALA A 26 4.31 5.03 -11.84
N VAL A 27 4.76 3.92 -12.44
CA VAL A 27 3.90 2.77 -12.72
C VAL A 27 3.35 2.26 -11.39
N ASN A 28 2.03 2.29 -11.24
CA ASN A 28 1.37 1.76 -10.04
C ASN A 28 1.76 0.29 -9.87
N LYS A 29 2.28 -0.06 -8.69
CA LYS A 29 2.77 -1.39 -8.39
C LYS A 29 2.42 -1.79 -6.97
N CYS A 30 2.31 -3.09 -6.76
CA CYS A 30 2.14 -3.69 -5.44
C CYS A 30 3.37 -4.57 -5.16
N VAL A 31 3.96 -4.41 -3.99
CA VAL A 31 5.17 -5.14 -3.58
C VAL A 31 4.97 -5.79 -2.22
N LEU A 32 5.73 -6.85 -1.95
CA LEU A 32 5.73 -7.51 -0.66
C LEU A 32 6.74 -6.81 0.26
N VAL A 33 6.24 -5.97 1.16
CA VAL A 33 7.07 -5.24 2.12
C VAL A 33 7.54 -6.13 3.27
N TRP A 34 6.69 -7.05 3.73
CA TRP A 34 7.01 -7.95 4.85
C TRP A 34 6.24 -9.25 4.78
N GLN A 35 6.93 -10.33 5.17
CA GLN A 35 6.33 -11.64 5.38
C GLN A 35 7.00 -12.32 6.57
N GLY A 36 6.20 -12.83 7.50
CA GLY A 36 6.70 -13.55 8.67
C GLY A 36 5.59 -14.12 9.54
N SER A 37 5.99 -14.71 10.65
CA SER A 37 5.09 -15.29 11.65
C SER A 37 4.92 -14.34 12.85
N VAL A 38 3.72 -14.31 13.42
CA VAL A 38 3.41 -13.60 14.68
C VAL A 38 2.72 -14.54 15.65
N ALA A 39 2.83 -14.26 16.95
CA ALA A 39 2.25 -15.10 17.99
C ALA A 39 0.71 -15.04 18.03
N LYS A 40 0.13 -13.87 17.72
CA LYS A 40 -1.32 -13.62 17.73
C LYS A 40 -1.69 -12.64 16.62
N HIS A 41 -2.93 -12.72 16.12
CA HIS A 41 -3.44 -11.76 15.14
C HIS A 41 -3.71 -10.41 15.83
N SER A 42 -3.30 -9.31 15.20
CA SER A 42 -3.56 -7.96 15.71
C SER A 42 -4.89 -7.38 15.24
N PHE A 43 -5.39 -7.85 14.09
CA PHE A 43 -6.64 -7.39 13.48
C PHE A 43 -7.68 -8.50 13.45
N HIS A 44 -8.92 -8.18 13.81
CA HIS A 44 -10.03 -9.15 13.85
C HIS A 44 -10.79 -9.27 12.52
N ARG A 45 -10.67 -8.25 11.66
CA ARG A 45 -11.33 -8.17 10.34
C ARG A 45 -10.44 -7.41 9.36
N PHE A 46 -10.69 -7.63 8.07
CA PHE A 46 -10.14 -6.83 7.01
C PHE A 46 -11.06 -5.64 6.74
N LEU A 47 -10.57 -4.42 7.00
CA LEU A 47 -11.28 -3.17 6.79
C LEU A 47 -10.40 -2.20 6.00
N VAL A 48 -11.03 -1.40 5.14
CA VAL A 48 -10.36 -0.32 4.42
C VAL A 48 -10.61 0.99 5.18
N HIS A 49 -9.55 1.70 5.50
CA HIS A 49 -9.61 2.99 6.18
C HIS A 49 -9.09 4.08 5.26
N GLU A 50 -9.92 5.07 4.96
CA GLU A 50 -9.49 6.28 4.26
C GLU A 50 -9.00 7.31 5.30
N CYS A 51 -7.75 7.73 5.19
CA CYS A 51 -7.11 8.64 6.13
C CYS A 51 -6.53 9.84 5.39
N ARG A 52 -6.83 11.05 5.86
CA ARG A 52 -6.34 12.30 5.23
C ARG A 52 -4.89 12.63 5.58
N THR A 53 -4.33 12.01 6.61
CA THR A 53 -2.95 12.26 7.07
C THR A 53 -2.27 10.94 7.43
N GLU A 54 -0.96 10.88 7.24
CA GLU A 54 -0.14 9.72 7.62
C GLU A 54 -0.22 9.43 9.12
N ALA A 55 -0.26 10.49 9.95
CA ALA A 55 -0.39 10.35 11.40
C ALA A 55 -1.70 9.62 11.79
N ALA A 56 -2.81 9.90 11.09
CA ALA A 56 -4.07 9.20 11.31
C ALA A 56 -3.99 7.73 10.88
N ALA A 57 -3.37 7.44 9.74
CA ALA A 57 -3.16 6.07 9.28
C ALA A 57 -2.27 5.28 10.27
N ARG A 58 -1.13 5.85 10.67
CA ARG A 58 -0.23 5.26 11.66
C ARG A 58 -0.94 4.98 12.99
N LYS A 59 -1.83 5.87 13.42
CA LYS A 59 -2.59 5.69 14.67
C LYS A 59 -3.43 4.40 14.65
N ILE A 60 -4.05 4.04 13.52
CA ILE A 60 -4.83 2.79 13.41
C ILE A 60 -3.96 1.56 13.69
N PHE A 61 -2.74 1.54 13.15
CA PHE A 61 -1.78 0.46 13.40
C PHE A 61 -1.23 0.50 14.83
N ALA A 62 -1.02 1.69 15.39
CA ALA A 62 -0.59 1.87 16.78
C ALA A 62 -1.64 1.38 17.77
N ASP A 63 -2.92 1.67 17.54
CA ASP A 63 -4.04 1.22 18.37
C ASP A 63 -4.18 -0.31 18.34
N ALA A 64 -3.76 -0.95 17.23
CA ALA A 64 -3.66 -2.41 17.10
C ALA A 64 -2.33 -3.01 17.62
N GLY A 65 -1.44 -2.20 18.20
CA GLY A 65 -0.15 -2.63 18.74
C GLY A 65 0.92 -2.99 17.70
N VAL A 66 0.71 -2.62 16.43
CA VAL A 66 1.62 -2.93 15.31
C VAL A 66 1.99 -1.70 14.46
N PRO A 67 2.40 -0.56 15.08
CA PRO A 67 2.75 0.64 14.33
C PRO A 67 3.92 0.43 13.35
N HIS A 68 4.79 -0.53 13.67
CA HIS A 68 5.95 -0.87 12.85
C HIS A 68 5.59 -1.39 11.45
N TYR A 69 4.38 -1.93 11.22
CA TYR A 69 3.96 -2.30 9.86
C TYR A 69 3.73 -1.09 8.97
N TRP A 70 3.17 -0.01 9.53
CA TRP A 70 3.04 1.26 8.82
C TRP A 70 4.41 1.87 8.56
N ASP A 71 5.24 1.94 9.61
CA ASP A 71 6.57 2.53 9.52
C ASP A 71 7.45 1.77 8.50
N LEU A 72 7.34 0.44 8.42
CA LEU A 72 8.06 -0.35 7.43
C LEU A 72 7.57 -0.09 6.00
N ALA A 73 6.26 0.05 5.79
CA ALA A 73 5.68 0.32 4.46
C ALA A 73 6.04 1.71 3.93
N VAL A 74 5.97 2.74 4.77
CA VAL A 74 6.29 4.13 4.37
C VAL A 74 7.78 4.31 4.09
N ASN A 75 8.64 3.59 4.82
CA ASN A 75 10.09 3.68 4.64
C ASN A 75 10.65 2.63 3.66
N PHE A 76 9.79 1.83 3.02
CA PHE A 76 10.22 0.79 2.10
C PHE A 76 10.88 1.38 0.85
N LYS A 77 12.02 0.83 0.46
CA LYS A 77 12.71 1.15 -0.80
C LYS A 77 12.85 -0.14 -1.60
N ASP A 78 12.44 -0.11 -2.86
CA ASP A 78 12.49 -1.31 -3.71
C ASP A 78 13.91 -1.83 -3.98
N GLU A 79 14.92 -0.99 -3.78
CA GLU A 79 16.34 -1.29 -4.04
C GLU A 79 16.97 -2.23 -2.99
N ASP A 80 16.24 -2.62 -1.95
CA ASP A 80 16.75 -3.46 -0.86
C ASP A 80 16.66 -4.99 -1.16
N PHE A 81 16.36 -5.41 -2.39
CA PHE A 81 16.29 -6.82 -2.82
C PHE A 81 16.90 -7.13 -4.19
#